data_AF-A0A1Z5IH41-F1
#
_entry.id   AF-A0A1Z5IH41-F1
#
_cell.length_a   1.000
_cell.length_b   1.000
_cell.length_c   1.000
_cell.angle_alpha   90.00
_cell.angle_beta   90.00
_cell.angle_gamma   90.00
#
_symmetry.space_group_name_H-M   'P 1'
#
loop_
_entity.id
_entity.type
_entity.pdbx_description
1 polymer ?
#
loop_
_entity_poly.entity_id
_entity_poly.type
_entity_poly.pdbx_seq_one_letter_code
_entity_poly.pdbx_strand_id
1 'polypeptide(L)'
;MYKVMVVLHDGDDYIRMNKVYFETMPVAGQYIIHSDGLAYVVEEVTTFAGYVSSKGATTILVVHQAPREAAVNKLYGIDIERDLDDPE
;
A
#
# COMPACT_ATOMS: atom_id res chain seq x y z
N MET A 1 -2.55 13.50 4.09
CA MET A 1 -1.79 12.37 4.65
C MET A 1 -2.55 11.52 5.69
N TYR A 2 -2.82 10.26 5.36
CA TYR A 2 -3.46 9.22 6.17
C TYR A 2 -2.41 8.25 6.72
N LYS A 3 -2.48 7.93 8.01
CA LYS A 3 -1.62 6.91 8.63
C LYS A 3 -2.32 5.56 8.67
N VAL A 4 -1.73 4.56 8.05
CA VAL A 4 -2.37 3.27 7.78
C VAL A 4 -1.49 2.13 8.27
N MET A 5 -2.10 1.08 8.83
CA MET A 5 -1.44 -0.20 9.11
C MET A 5 -1.61 -1.10 7.89
N VAL A 6 -0.52 -1.51 7.26
CA VAL A 6 -0.59 -2.49 6.17
C VAL A 6 -0.53 -3.90 6.75
N VAL A 7 -1.38 -4.77 6.24
CA VAL A 7 -1.45 -6.19 6.60
C VAL A 7 -1.38 -7.00 5.31
N LEU A 8 -0.38 -7.87 5.20
CA LEU A 8 -0.28 -8.83 4.11
C LEU A 8 -1.21 -10.00 4.40
N HIS A 9 -2.09 -10.31 3.47
CA HIS A 9 -2.86 -11.54 3.45
C HIS A 9 -2.13 -12.56 2.58
N ASP A 10 -1.61 -13.62 3.21
CA ASP A 10 -0.84 -14.68 2.56
C ASP A 10 -1.38 -16.06 2.95
N GLY A 11 -1.94 -16.78 1.98
CA GLY A 11 -2.68 -18.01 2.24
C GLY A 11 -3.89 -17.75 3.14
N ASP A 12 -3.90 -18.38 4.32
CA ASP A 12 -4.94 -18.19 5.34
C ASP A 12 -4.50 -17.23 6.47
N ASP A 13 -3.30 -16.64 6.37
CA ASP A 13 -2.68 -15.83 7.41
C ASP A 13 -2.72 -14.32 7.10
N TYR A 14 -2.75 -13.53 8.18
CA TYR A 14 -2.69 -12.07 8.14
C TYR A 14 -1.42 -11.57 8.87
N ILE A 15 -0.44 -11.14 8.09
CA ILE A 15 0.88 -10.73 8.57
C ILE A 15 0.93 -9.20 8.67
N ARG A 16 1.14 -8.70 9.89
CA ARG A 16 1.30 -7.25 10.11
C ARG A 16 2.61 -6.76 9.50
N MET A 17 2.52 -5.76 8.65
CA MET A 17 3.68 -5.05 8.09
C MET A 17 3.90 -3.74 8.86
N ASN A 18 4.41 -2.71 8.16
CA ASN A 18 4.69 -1.40 8.73
C ASN A 18 3.47 -0.49 8.69
N LYS A 19 3.52 0.55 9.54
CA LYS A 19 2.63 1.70 9.39
C LYS A 19 3.23 2.65 8.37
N VAL A 20 2.46 3.01 7.35
CA VAL A 20 2.88 3.91 6.29
C VAL A 20 1.93 5.10 6.21
N TYR A 21 2.37 6.12 5.48
CA TYR A 21 1.58 7.31 5.22
C TYR A 21 1.21 7.38 3.74
N PHE A 22 -0.05 7.68 3.46
CA PHE A 22 -0.54 7.91 2.10
C PHE A 22 -1.11 9.32 1.99
N GLU A 23 -0.86 10.03 0.89
CA GLU A 23 -1.53 11.33 0.70
C GLU A 23 -3.03 11.16 0.47
N THR A 24 -3.39 10.17 -0.34
CA THR A 24 -4.78 9.77 -0.62
C THR A 24 -4.98 8.34 -0.17
N MET A 25 -6.12 8.03 0.45
CA MET A 25 -6.42 6.67 0.88
C MET A 25 -6.59 5.75 -0.34
N PRO A 26 -5.86 4.63 -0.42
CA PRO A 26 -6.08 3.62 -1.46
C PRO A 26 -7.48 3.01 -1.38
N VAL A 27 -7.96 2.44 -2.48
CA VAL A 27 -9.20 1.64 -2.52
C VAL A 27 -8.92 0.22 -3.02
N ALA A 28 -9.82 -0.72 -2.72
CA ALA A 28 -9.71 -2.09 -3.17
C ALA A 28 -9.50 -2.19 -4.71
N GLY A 29 -8.61 -3.08 -5.12
CA GLY A 29 -8.18 -3.28 -6.51
C GLY A 29 -7.06 -2.36 -7.00
N GLN A 30 -6.69 -1.32 -6.23
CA GLN A 30 -5.52 -0.50 -6.57
C GLN A 30 -4.21 -1.19 -6.19
N TYR A 31 -3.14 -0.82 -6.89
CA TYR A 31 -1.79 -1.23 -6.53
C TYR A 31 -1.13 -0.17 -5.64
N ILE A 32 -0.34 -0.65 -4.68
CA ILE A 32 0.62 0.15 -3.93
C ILE A 32 2.03 -0.41 -4.14
N ILE A 33 3.02 0.48 -4.18
CA ILE A 33 4.42 0.09 -4.11
C ILE A 33 4.87 0.32 -2.66
N HIS A 34 5.21 -0.76 -1.97
CA HIS A 34 5.65 -0.66 -0.58
C HIS A 34 7.15 -0.36 -0.52
N SER A 35 7.64 0.05 0.65
CA SER A 35 9.04 0.42 0.89
C SER A 35 10.06 -0.71 0.68
N ASP A 36 9.61 -1.94 0.50
CA ASP A 36 10.44 -3.10 0.15
C ASP A 36 10.67 -3.23 -1.37
N GLY A 37 10.06 -2.34 -2.16
CA GLY A 37 10.14 -2.34 -3.62
C GLY A 37 9.16 -3.31 -4.30
N LEU A 38 8.32 -4.01 -3.53
CA LEU A 38 7.33 -4.93 -4.09
C LEU A 38 5.99 -4.23 -4.32
N ALA A 39 5.30 -4.67 -5.37
CA ALA A 39 3.94 -4.23 -5.64
C ALA A 39 2.95 -5.13 -4.90
N TYR A 40 1.95 -4.49 -4.28
CA TYR A 40 0.85 -5.16 -3.60
C TYR A 40 -0.47 -4.65 -4.15
N VAL A 41 -1.47 -5.52 -4.26
CA VAL A 41 -2.84 -5.16 -4.59
C VAL A 41 -3.66 -5.01 -3.31
N VAL A 42 -4.42 -3.92 -3.21
CA VAL A 42 -5.32 -3.68 -2.08
C VAL A 42 -6.50 -4.62 -2.18
N GLU A 43 -6.69 -5.44 -1.17
CA GLU A 43 -7.84 -6.32 -1.02
C GLU A 43 -8.98 -5.60 -0.29
N GLU A 44 -8.68 -5.03 0.88
CA GLU A 44 -9.67 -4.41 1.77
C GLU A 44 -9.10 -3.16 2.44
N VAL A 45 -9.97 -2.16 2.63
CA VAL A 45 -9.70 -0.97 3.44
C VAL A 45 -10.69 -0.95 4.60
N THR A 46 -10.21 -1.22 5.81
CA THR A 46 -11.04 -1.24 7.01
C THR A 46 -10.81 0.05 7.81
N THR A 47 -11.89 0.81 8.04
CA THR A 47 -11.87 2.02 8.89
C THR A 47 -12.69 1.81 10.15
N PHE A 48 -12.29 2.46 11.24
CA PHE A 48 -12.96 2.36 12.53
C PHE A 48 -13.92 3.53 12.73
N ALA A 49 -15.21 3.25 12.86
CA ALA A 49 -16.21 4.29 13.12
C ALA A 49 -15.92 5.02 14.44
N GLY A 50 -15.81 6.35 14.39
CA GLY A 50 -15.61 7.20 15.58
C GLY A 50 -14.20 7.14 16.20
N TYR A 51 -13.26 6.38 15.64
CA TYR A 51 -11.89 6.33 16.14
C TYR A 51 -11.04 7.45 15.51
N VAL A 52 -10.68 8.44 16.33
CA VAL A 52 -9.78 9.53 15.96
C VAL A 52 -8.46 9.33 16.69
N SER A 53 -7.42 8.96 15.95
CA SER A 53 -6.08 8.78 16.53
C SER A 53 -5.18 9.96 16.20
N SER A 54 -4.66 10.64 17.22
CA SER A 54 -3.65 11.69 17.03
C SER A 54 -2.23 11.13 16.80
N LYS A 55 -1.99 9.85 17.08
CA LYS A 55 -0.66 9.21 17.00
C LYS A 55 -0.63 7.84 16.29
N GLY A 56 -1.76 7.15 16.23
CA GLY A 56 -1.91 5.80 15.69
C GLY A 56 -2.42 5.75 14.25
N ALA A 57 -2.40 4.56 13.65
CA ALA A 57 -3.07 4.33 12.37
C ALA A 57 -4.58 4.31 12.59
N THR A 58 -5.34 4.94 11.70
CA THR A 58 -6.81 5.00 11.77
C THR A 58 -7.49 4.00 10.84
N THR A 59 -6.70 3.32 10.01
CA THR A 59 -7.16 2.44 8.93
C THR A 59 -6.24 1.22 8.86
N ILE A 60 -6.82 0.06 8.59
CA ILE A 60 -6.10 -1.16 8.19
C ILE A 60 -6.25 -1.30 6.67
N LEU A 61 -5.14 -1.54 6.00
CA LEU A 61 -5.10 -1.83 4.57
C LEU A 61 -4.62 -3.27 4.41
N VAL A 62 -5.54 -4.15 4.02
CA VAL A 62 -5.22 -5.54 3.72
C VAL A 62 -4.78 -5.62 2.26
N VAL A 63 -3.66 -6.30 2.01
CA VAL A 63 -3.06 -6.39 0.69
C VAL A 63 -2.60 -7.81 0.38
N HIS A 64 -2.57 -8.15 -0.91
CA HIS A 64 -1.87 -9.32 -1.42
C HIS A 64 -0.65 -8.90 -2.22
N GLN A 65 0.39 -9.73 -2.26
CA GLN A 65 1.48 -9.50 -3.20
C GLN A 65 0.93 -9.58 -4.64
N ALA A 66 1.33 -8.61 -5.48
CA ALA A 66 0.92 -8.63 -6.87
C ALA A 66 1.46 -9.90 -7.56
N PRO A 67 0.72 -10.49 -8.53
CA PRO A 67 1.20 -11.66 -9.26
C PRO A 67 2.57 -11.41 -9.85
N ARG A 68 3.53 -12.33 -9.69
CA ARG A 68 4.94 -12.15 -10.08
C ARG A 68 5.12 -11.58 -11.50
N GLU A 69 4.31 -12.03 -12.44
CA GLU A 69 4.40 -11.63 -13.86
C GLU A 69 3.63 -10.33 -14.19
N ALA A 70 2.97 -9.70 -13.23
CA ALA A 70 2.22 -8.46 -13.45
C ALA A 70 3.16 -7.31 -13.83
N ALA A 71 2.75 -6.50 -14.82
CA ALA A 71 3.55 -5.37 -15.33
C ALA A 71 3.91 -4.34 -14.24
N VAL A 72 3.07 -4.21 -13.20
CA VAL A 72 3.31 -3.34 -12.05
C VAL A 72 4.58 -3.71 -11.27
N ASN A 73 5.01 -4.98 -11.25
CA ASN A 73 6.28 -5.39 -10.63
C ASN A 73 7.51 -4.83 -11.37
N LYS A 74 7.32 -4.39 -12.61
CA LYS A 74 8.34 -3.68 -13.40
C LYS A 74 8.00 -2.20 -13.53
N LEU A 75 7.09 -1.70 -12.70
CA LEU A 75 6.57 -0.32 -12.74
C LEU A 75 6.12 0.11 -14.15
N TYR A 76 5.61 -0.84 -14.95
CA TYR A 76 5.26 -0.59 -16.36
C TYR A 76 6.43 -0.11 -17.24
N GLY A 77 7.68 -0.35 -16.82
CA GLY A 77 8.89 0.13 -17.48
C GLY A 77 9.32 1.54 -17.09
N ILE A 78 8.66 2.15 -16.10
CA ILE A 78 8.98 3.48 -15.57
C ILE A 78 10.18 3.38 -14.62
N ASP A 79 11.14 4.28 -14.79
CA ASP A 79 12.26 4.49 -13.88
C ASP A 79 11.91 5.63 -12.91
N ILE A 80 11.75 5.33 -11.63
CA ILE A 80 11.29 6.32 -10.63
C ILE A 80 12.18 7.56 -10.60
N GLU A 81 13.50 7.38 -10.54
CA GLU A 81 14.47 8.48 -10.37
C GLU A 81 14.52 9.38 -11.62
N ARG A 82 14.10 8.87 -12.77
CA ARG A 82 14.18 9.60 -14.05
C ARG A 82 12.84 10.14 -14.54
N ASP A 83 11.77 9.40 -14.30
CA ASP A 83 10.47 9.62 -14.93
C ASP A 83 9.43 10.21 -13.97
N LEU A 84 9.60 10.05 -12.65
CA LEU A 84 8.67 10.59 -11.65
C LEU A 84 9.17 11.85 -10.95
N ASP A 85 10.49 12.01 -10.84
CA ASP A 85 11.10 13.23 -10.30
C ASP A 85 11.09 14.33 -11.37
N ASP A 86 10.56 15.51 -11.04
CA ASP A 86 10.66 16.68 -11.91
C ASP A 86 12.14 17.11 -12.00
N PRO A 87 12.67 17.44 -13.20
CA PRO A 87 14.01 18.02 -13.30
C PRO A 87 14.05 19.37 -12.60
N GLU A 88 15.07 19.58 -11.75
CA GLU A 88 15.34 20.85 -11.05
C GLU A 88 15.45 22.07 -11.98
#